data_AF-A0A399WAN4-F1
#
_entry.id   AF-A0A399WAN4-F1
#
_cell.length_a   1.000
_cell.length_b   1.000
_cell.length_c   1.000
_cell.angle_alpha   90.00
_cell.angle_beta   90.00
_cell.angle_gamma   90.00
#
_symmetry.space_group_name_H-M   'P 1'
#
loop_
_entity.id
_entity.type
_entity.pdbx_description
1 polymer ?
#
loop_
_entity_poly.entity_id
_entity_poly.type
_entity_poly.pdbx_seq_one_letter_code
_entity_poly.pdbx_strand_id
1 'polypeptide(L)'
;TIKGTVTIDSWVVDSGKRQKMFGLDAKWLKWTQTIETSPDTCQPSEPVKMEFEGWFVQLSIESQSCPTHRPPPTGGGCMPKMIYKRIANPGFMLTGTRKTYLNGKLTDTSTVETLDLSRATLEQSLFDVPTNPWIEVESMAALMKKQINIDTSAKTVFSDGGKAQKTIAIDYFSGKANKVDQDALRAYISSKVSSAGMSGYLVSSAADVAGGKFANVIGVEIKKTKESGAAKIGGLFGKITGSTDAAKAGTTSAEIVVTLYGSDGKTVVASMPATGEVKGQLDDAVKAAIDQVIGTLLAKAK
;
A
#
# COMPACT_ATOMS: atom_id res chain seq x y z
N THR A 1 -24.62 -6.48 -9.35
CA THR A 1 -25.84 -5.81 -8.86
C THR A 1 -25.65 -4.32 -8.88
N ILE A 2 -26.56 -3.56 -9.51
CA ILE A 2 -26.50 -2.09 -9.43
C ILE A 2 -26.91 -1.66 -8.03
N LYS A 3 -26.08 -0.86 -7.34
CA LYS A 3 -26.41 -0.29 -6.03
C LYS A 3 -25.96 1.16 -5.96
N GLY A 4 -26.87 2.03 -5.56
CA GLY A 4 -26.63 3.46 -5.50
C GLY A 4 -26.30 4.13 -6.83
N THR A 5 -25.95 5.41 -6.72
CA THR A 5 -25.63 6.29 -7.83
C THR A 5 -24.35 7.05 -7.56
N VAL A 6 -23.58 7.29 -8.63
CA VAL A 6 -22.49 8.26 -8.63
C VAL A 6 -22.88 9.35 -9.61
N THR A 7 -23.09 10.55 -9.11
CA THR A 7 -23.44 11.72 -9.91
C THR A 7 -22.20 12.55 -10.14
N ILE A 8 -21.88 12.78 -11.42
CA ILE A 8 -20.80 13.65 -11.86
C ILE A 8 -21.42 14.86 -12.54
N ASP A 9 -21.00 16.06 -12.14
CA ASP A 9 -21.38 17.30 -12.78
C ASP A 9 -20.13 18.12 -13.07
N SER A 10 -19.97 18.60 -14.30
CA SER A 10 -18.77 19.31 -14.72
C SER A 10 -19.10 20.46 -15.65
N TRP A 11 -18.46 21.61 -15.43
CA TRP A 11 -18.66 22.81 -16.23
C TRP A 11 -17.39 23.66 -16.30
N VAL A 12 -17.30 24.45 -17.36
CA VAL A 12 -16.15 25.32 -17.63
C VAL A 12 -16.63 26.75 -17.72
N VAL A 13 -15.88 27.65 -17.10
CA VAL A 13 -15.99 29.10 -17.27
C VAL A 13 -14.76 29.58 -18.02
N ASP A 14 -14.98 30.15 -19.20
CA ASP A 14 -13.92 30.74 -20.02
C ASP A 14 -13.76 32.21 -19.65
N SER A 15 -12.54 32.61 -19.27
CA SER A 15 -12.24 34.01 -18.95
C SER A 15 -12.13 34.93 -20.17
N GLY A 16 -12.11 34.36 -21.38
CA GLY A 16 -11.85 35.07 -22.63
C GLY A 16 -10.36 35.30 -22.92
N LYS A 17 -9.46 35.10 -21.95
CA LYS A 17 -8.02 35.26 -22.16
C LYS A 17 -7.48 34.17 -23.09
N ARG A 18 -6.58 34.57 -23.99
CA ARG A 18 -5.94 33.72 -25.00
C ARG A 18 -4.45 34.00 -25.03
N GLN A 19 -3.64 32.97 -25.26
CA GLN A 19 -2.22 33.14 -25.57
C GLN A 19 -1.68 31.92 -26.33
N LYS A 20 -0.48 32.05 -26.90
CA LYS A 20 0.26 30.91 -27.46
C LYS A 20 1.13 30.29 -26.37
N MET A 21 1.03 28.98 -26.16
CA MET A 21 1.94 28.19 -25.30
C MET A 21 2.40 26.96 -26.08
N PHE A 22 3.71 26.75 -26.19
CA PHE A 22 4.28 25.64 -26.97
C PHE A 22 3.74 25.57 -28.42
N GLY A 23 3.48 26.73 -29.02
CA GLY A 23 2.88 26.85 -30.37
C GLY A 23 1.37 26.59 -30.45
N LEU A 24 0.72 26.19 -29.35
CA LEU A 24 -0.71 25.88 -29.28
C LEU A 24 -1.53 27.07 -28.78
N ASP A 25 -2.80 27.13 -29.19
CA ASP A 25 -3.77 28.11 -28.69
C ASP A 25 -4.27 27.73 -27.29
N ALA A 26 -3.79 28.45 -26.28
CA ALA A 26 -4.17 28.28 -24.91
C ALA A 26 -5.29 29.24 -24.50
N LYS A 27 -6.22 28.74 -23.66
CA LYS A 27 -7.32 29.51 -23.07
C LYS A 27 -7.22 29.47 -21.55
N TRP A 28 -7.46 30.58 -20.88
CA TRP A 28 -7.56 30.56 -19.41
C TRP A 28 -8.97 30.17 -19.00
N LEU A 29 -9.09 28.99 -18.40
CA LEU A 29 -10.35 28.36 -18.05
C LEU A 29 -10.39 28.11 -16.54
N LYS A 30 -11.59 28.22 -15.97
CA LYS A 30 -11.93 27.63 -14.68
C LYS A 30 -12.84 26.43 -14.92
N TRP A 31 -12.32 25.23 -14.71
CA TRP A 31 -13.06 23.99 -14.78
C TRP A 31 -13.44 23.53 -13.37
N THR A 32 -14.72 23.25 -13.15
CA THR A 32 -15.19 22.68 -11.89
C THR A 32 -15.86 21.34 -12.15
N GLN A 33 -15.57 20.37 -11.30
CA GLN A 33 -16.19 19.05 -11.29
C GLN A 33 -16.67 18.73 -9.88
N THR A 34 -17.90 18.24 -9.74
CA THR A 34 -18.41 17.66 -8.50
C THR A 34 -18.73 16.19 -8.70
N ILE A 35 -18.47 15.41 -7.65
CA ILE A 35 -18.75 13.98 -7.58
C ILE A 35 -19.52 13.73 -6.28
N GLU A 36 -20.72 13.19 -6.41
CA GLU A 36 -21.60 12.85 -5.31
C GLU A 36 -21.96 11.36 -5.39
N THR A 37 -21.75 10.63 -4.30
CA THR A 37 -22.09 9.21 -4.23
C THR A 37 -23.25 8.99 -3.26
N SER A 38 -24.25 8.20 -3.64
CA SER A 38 -25.34 7.88 -2.73
C SER A 38 -24.88 6.92 -1.62
N PRO A 39 -25.52 6.94 -0.43
CA PRO A 39 -25.11 6.11 0.71
C PRO A 39 -25.16 4.59 0.45
N ASP A 40 -26.01 4.16 -0.49
CA ASP A 40 -26.21 2.77 -0.88
C ASP A 40 -25.24 2.30 -1.99
N THR A 41 -24.29 3.14 -2.41
CA THR A 41 -23.22 2.73 -3.32
C THR A 41 -22.30 1.68 -2.68
N CYS A 42 -21.57 0.96 -3.51
CA CYS A 42 -20.65 -0.10 -3.10
C CYS A 42 -19.51 0.41 -2.23
N GLN A 43 -19.10 1.66 -2.48
CA GLN A 43 -18.07 2.38 -1.76
C GLN A 43 -18.54 3.84 -1.62
N PRO A 44 -19.35 4.15 -0.58
CA PRO A 44 -19.79 5.51 -0.36
C PRO A 44 -18.58 6.39 -0.03
N SER A 45 -18.57 7.59 -0.59
CA SER A 45 -17.55 8.61 -0.35
C SER A 45 -18.19 9.94 0.00
N GLU A 46 -17.47 10.79 0.72
CA GLU A 46 -17.94 12.15 0.96
C GLU A 46 -17.98 12.94 -0.37
N PRO A 47 -18.89 13.92 -0.53
CA PRO A 47 -18.97 14.72 -1.74
C PRO A 47 -17.62 15.39 -2.06
N VAL A 48 -17.14 15.21 -3.28
CA VAL A 48 -15.89 15.78 -3.76
C VAL A 48 -16.19 16.91 -4.73
N LYS A 49 -15.51 18.05 -4.56
CA LYS A 49 -15.46 19.12 -5.55
C LYS A 49 -14.01 19.36 -5.95
N MET A 50 -13.74 19.38 -7.24
CA MET A 50 -12.43 19.74 -7.79
C MET A 50 -12.59 21.02 -8.61
N GLU A 51 -11.70 21.98 -8.38
CA GLU A 51 -11.60 23.20 -9.16
C GLU A 51 -10.21 23.26 -9.79
N PHE A 52 -10.16 23.46 -11.11
CA PHE A 52 -8.95 23.68 -11.87
C PHE A 52 -9.04 25.06 -12.48
N GLU A 53 -7.99 25.86 -12.33
CA GLU A 53 -7.94 27.19 -12.91
C GLU A 53 -6.55 27.45 -13.49
N GLY A 54 -6.50 27.78 -14.78
CA GLY A 54 -5.24 27.99 -15.47
C GLY A 54 -5.37 27.98 -16.98
N TRP A 55 -4.24 27.80 -17.65
CA TRP A 55 -4.11 27.71 -19.10
C TRP A 55 -4.34 26.29 -19.60
N PHE A 56 -5.31 26.14 -20.48
CA PHE A 56 -5.67 24.87 -21.12
C PHE A 56 -5.48 24.93 -22.62
N VAL A 57 -5.06 23.81 -23.20
CA VAL A 57 -4.96 23.60 -24.66
C VAL A 57 -5.78 22.40 -25.08
N GLN A 58 -6.31 22.44 -26.29
CA GLN A 58 -6.90 21.27 -26.92
C GLN A 58 -5.81 20.56 -27.72
N LEU A 59 -5.49 19.31 -27.35
CA LEU A 59 -4.58 18.48 -28.11
C LEU A 59 -5.39 17.70 -29.14
N SER A 60 -4.95 17.69 -30.39
CA SER A 60 -5.58 16.92 -31.47
C SER A 60 -5.38 15.40 -31.37
N ILE A 61 -5.03 14.89 -30.18
CA ILE A 61 -4.81 13.47 -29.88
C ILE A 61 -6.13 12.70 -29.87
N GLU A 62 -7.26 13.37 -29.67
CA GLU A 62 -8.59 12.74 -29.58
C GLU A 62 -9.01 11.98 -30.85
N SER A 63 -8.40 12.23 -32.01
CA SER A 63 -8.64 11.48 -33.25
C SER A 63 -7.76 10.24 -33.42
N GLN A 64 -6.79 10.00 -32.52
CA GLN A 64 -5.80 8.91 -32.59
C GLN A 64 -5.91 7.92 -31.43
N SER A 65 -7.02 7.93 -30.66
CA SER A 65 -7.26 6.87 -29.69
C SER A 65 -7.49 5.55 -30.44
N CYS A 66 -6.50 4.67 -30.42
CA CYS A 66 -6.64 3.32 -30.94
C CYS A 66 -7.82 2.64 -30.22
N PRO A 67 -8.70 1.92 -30.92
CA PRO A 67 -9.76 1.14 -30.27
C PRO A 67 -9.08 0.06 -29.42
N THR A 68 -8.91 0.34 -28.13
CA THR A 68 -8.49 -0.69 -27.18
C THR A 68 -9.62 -1.69 -27.09
N HIS A 69 -9.38 -2.93 -27.54
CA HIS A 69 -10.28 -4.04 -27.31
C HIS A 69 -10.32 -4.29 -25.80
N ARG A 70 -11.20 -3.58 -25.09
CA ARG A 70 -11.38 -3.80 -23.66
C ARG A 70 -11.93 -5.21 -23.52
N PRO A 71 -11.27 -6.10 -22.76
CA PRO A 71 -11.85 -7.40 -22.49
C PRO A 71 -13.25 -7.19 -21.91
N PRO A 72 -14.23 -8.02 -22.31
CA PRO A 72 -15.57 -7.91 -21.75
C PRO A 72 -15.48 -7.96 -20.22
N PRO A 73 -16.23 -7.11 -19.50
CA PRO A 73 -16.16 -7.08 -18.04
C PRO A 73 -16.45 -8.49 -17.52
N THR A 74 -15.43 -9.11 -16.93
CA THR A 74 -15.55 -10.42 -16.29
C THR A 74 -16.51 -10.28 -15.12
N GLY A 75 -17.71 -10.84 -15.28
CA GLY A 75 -18.69 -11.22 -14.25
C GLY A 75 -18.81 -10.38 -12.97
N GLY A 76 -19.99 -9.79 -12.77
CA GLY A 76 -20.65 -9.68 -11.46
C GLY A 76 -19.89 -8.96 -10.33
N GLY A 77 -20.09 -7.65 -10.24
CA GLY A 77 -19.70 -6.84 -9.07
C GLY A 77 -20.85 -5.94 -8.59
N CYS A 78 -20.69 -5.35 -7.40
CA CYS A 78 -21.48 -4.20 -7.02
C CYS A 78 -21.03 -3.02 -7.91
N MET A 79 -21.94 -2.42 -8.67
CA MET A 79 -21.63 -1.27 -9.52
C MET A 79 -22.64 -0.15 -9.26
N PRO A 80 -22.19 1.10 -9.08
CA PRO A 80 -23.12 2.22 -9.02
C PRO A 80 -23.66 2.56 -10.41
N LYS A 81 -24.86 3.15 -10.45
CA LYS A 81 -25.35 3.80 -11.66
C LYS A 81 -24.64 5.14 -11.82
N MET A 82 -23.91 5.30 -12.91
CA MET A 82 -23.29 6.58 -13.26
C MET A 82 -24.34 7.55 -13.81
N ILE A 83 -24.38 8.77 -13.28
CA ILE A 83 -25.26 9.85 -13.73
C ILE A 83 -24.37 11.06 -14.06
N TYR A 84 -24.41 11.51 -15.31
CA TYR A 84 -23.71 12.72 -15.73
C TYR A 84 -24.73 13.85 -15.89
N LYS A 85 -24.63 14.90 -15.07
CA LYS A 85 -25.51 16.09 -15.17
C LYS A 85 -25.07 17.00 -16.31
N ARG A 86 -23.82 17.46 -16.27
CA ARG A 86 -23.14 18.19 -17.34
C ARG A 86 -21.76 17.59 -17.59
N ILE A 87 -21.37 17.58 -18.86
CA ILE A 87 -20.08 17.09 -19.32
C ILE A 87 -19.36 18.28 -19.96
N ALA A 88 -18.16 18.57 -19.46
CA ALA A 88 -17.29 19.58 -20.04
C ALA A 88 -15.92 18.97 -20.32
N ASN A 89 -15.36 19.28 -21.49
CA ASN A 89 -14.00 18.92 -21.88
C ASN A 89 -13.16 20.21 -21.98
N PRO A 90 -12.39 20.58 -20.95
CA PRO A 90 -11.54 21.76 -20.99
C PRO A 90 -10.24 21.56 -21.80
N GLY A 91 -9.93 20.33 -22.22
CA GLY A 91 -8.63 19.97 -22.77
C GLY A 91 -7.58 19.71 -21.66
N PHE A 92 -6.31 19.88 -22.01
CA PHE A 92 -5.16 19.61 -21.14
C PHE A 92 -4.69 20.89 -20.45
N MET A 93 -4.57 20.87 -19.13
CA MET A 93 -4.03 21.99 -18.35
C MET A 93 -2.51 22.01 -18.46
N LEU A 94 -1.94 23.10 -18.98
CA LEU A 94 -0.49 23.30 -19.06
C LEU A 94 0.07 24.00 -17.83
N THR A 95 -0.65 24.98 -17.31
CA THR A 95 -0.21 25.73 -16.13
C THR A 95 -1.41 26.18 -15.35
N GLY A 96 -1.43 25.95 -14.05
CA GLY A 96 -2.58 26.32 -13.23
C GLY A 96 -2.55 25.78 -11.82
N THR A 97 -3.65 26.01 -11.12
CA THR A 97 -3.88 25.51 -9.78
C THR A 97 -5.04 24.52 -9.80
N ARG A 98 -4.90 23.43 -9.08
CA ARG A 98 -5.96 22.49 -8.73
C ARG A 98 -6.26 22.61 -7.25
N LYS A 99 -7.54 22.71 -6.91
CA LYS A 99 -8.04 22.66 -5.53
C LYS A 99 -9.02 21.51 -5.40
N THR A 100 -8.83 20.68 -4.38
CA THR A 100 -9.76 19.60 -4.06
C THR A 100 -10.44 19.93 -2.74
N TYR A 101 -11.75 19.78 -2.73
CA TYR A 101 -12.59 19.97 -1.56
C TYR A 101 -13.30 18.65 -1.25
N LEU A 102 -13.21 18.22 0.00
CA LEU A 102 -13.96 17.08 0.52
C LEU A 102 -15.01 17.62 1.48
N ASN A 103 -16.28 17.31 1.24
CA ASN A 103 -17.41 17.80 2.03
C ASN A 103 -17.40 19.34 2.21
N GLY A 104 -17.03 20.06 1.14
CA GLY A 104 -16.92 21.52 1.11
C GLY A 104 -15.68 22.12 1.77
N LYS A 105 -14.83 21.33 2.43
CA LYS A 105 -13.57 21.78 3.03
C LYS A 105 -12.41 21.58 2.07
N LEU A 106 -11.56 22.59 1.91
CA LEU A 106 -10.34 22.48 1.12
C LEU A 106 -9.40 21.44 1.75
N THR A 107 -9.05 20.40 1.01
CA THR A 107 -8.17 19.31 1.48
C THR A 107 -6.84 19.27 0.75
N ASP A 108 -6.81 19.70 -0.51
CA ASP A 108 -5.60 19.71 -1.33
C ASP A 108 -5.55 20.98 -2.20
N THR A 109 -4.34 21.49 -2.38
CA THR A 109 -4.03 22.51 -3.37
C THR A 109 -2.72 22.13 -4.04
N SER A 110 -2.78 21.88 -5.34
CA SER A 110 -1.63 21.54 -6.18
C SER A 110 -1.46 22.55 -7.30
N THR A 111 -0.22 22.80 -7.69
CA THR A 111 0.13 23.64 -8.83
C THR A 111 0.75 22.78 -9.92
N VAL A 112 0.40 23.08 -11.17
CA VAL A 112 0.94 22.41 -12.35
C VAL A 112 1.63 23.47 -13.20
N GLU A 113 2.83 23.15 -13.68
CA GLU A 113 3.57 23.94 -14.64
C GLU A 113 4.23 22.98 -15.64
N THR A 114 3.87 23.10 -16.91
CA THR A 114 4.52 22.40 -18.01
C THR A 114 5.77 23.17 -18.41
N LEU A 115 6.92 22.50 -18.36
CA LEU A 115 8.21 23.08 -18.73
C LEU A 115 8.56 22.85 -20.21
N ASP A 116 8.13 21.71 -20.76
CA ASP A 116 8.31 21.35 -22.16
C ASP A 116 7.11 20.55 -22.67
N LEU A 117 6.76 20.74 -23.93
CA LEU A 117 5.72 20.01 -24.63
C LEU A 117 6.15 19.79 -26.08
N SER A 118 6.44 18.53 -26.40
CA SER A 118 6.83 18.12 -27.74
C SER A 118 5.99 16.93 -28.21
N ARG A 119 5.86 16.80 -29.53
CA ARG A 119 5.29 15.60 -30.16
C ARG A 119 6.45 14.74 -30.63
N ALA A 120 6.63 13.59 -29.99
CA ALA A 120 7.61 12.60 -30.37
C ALA A 120 6.92 11.27 -30.66
N THR A 121 7.40 10.56 -31.68
CA THR A 121 7.13 9.12 -31.80
C THR A 121 8.03 8.44 -30.78
N LEU A 122 7.42 7.83 -29.77
CA LEU A 122 8.14 7.03 -28.79
C LEU A 122 8.43 5.65 -29.39
N GLU A 123 9.65 5.16 -29.22
CA GLU A 123 10.05 3.82 -29.66
C GLU A 123 9.15 2.78 -29.01
N GLN A 124 8.69 1.79 -29.77
CA GLN A 124 7.80 0.73 -29.28
C GLN A 124 8.42 -0.02 -28.09
N SER A 125 9.74 -0.16 -28.10
CA SER A 125 10.51 -0.82 -27.03
C SER A 125 10.41 -0.12 -25.67
N LEU A 126 9.98 1.14 -25.60
CA LEU A 126 9.70 1.82 -24.33
C LEU A 126 8.42 1.32 -23.66
N PHE A 127 7.54 0.67 -24.42
CA PHE A 127 6.30 0.07 -23.95
C PHE A 127 6.38 -1.46 -23.84
N ASP A 128 7.46 -2.06 -24.33
CA ASP A 128 7.73 -3.47 -24.11
C ASP A 128 8.01 -3.70 -22.62
N VAL A 129 7.43 -4.79 -22.08
CA VAL A 129 7.70 -5.18 -20.69
C VAL A 129 9.20 -5.48 -20.56
N PRO A 130 9.93 -4.83 -19.62
CA PRO A 130 11.35 -5.06 -19.50
C PRO A 130 11.63 -6.53 -19.18
N THR A 131 12.33 -7.24 -20.07
CA THR A 131 12.49 -8.71 -20.02
C THR A 131 13.27 -9.24 -18.81
N ASN A 132 13.84 -8.36 -17.99
CA ASN A 132 14.53 -8.71 -16.76
C ASN A 132 14.36 -7.59 -15.71
N PRO A 133 13.84 -7.87 -14.50
CA PRO A 133 13.38 -9.17 -13.98
C PRO A 133 11.90 -9.47 -14.25
N TRP A 134 11.21 -8.70 -15.10
CA TRP A 134 9.76 -8.84 -15.28
C TRP A 134 9.43 -10.00 -16.21
N ILE A 135 8.52 -10.86 -15.77
CA ILE A 135 8.08 -12.02 -16.53
C ILE A 135 6.58 -11.95 -16.67
N GLU A 136 6.10 -11.98 -17.91
CA GLU A 136 4.69 -12.09 -18.21
C GLU A 136 4.14 -13.44 -17.71
N VAL A 137 2.93 -13.42 -17.15
CA VAL A 137 2.26 -14.59 -16.61
C VAL A 137 0.82 -14.59 -17.09
N GLU A 138 0.38 -15.72 -17.62
CA GLU A 138 -0.91 -15.85 -18.34
C GLU A 138 -2.14 -15.81 -17.42
N SER A 139 -1.96 -15.75 -16.10
CA SER A 139 -3.07 -15.66 -15.16
C SER A 139 -2.63 -15.09 -13.82
N MET A 140 -3.59 -14.54 -13.07
CA MET A 140 -3.39 -14.18 -11.66
C MET A 140 -2.95 -15.41 -10.83
N ALA A 141 -3.44 -16.60 -11.16
CA ALA A 141 -2.99 -17.84 -10.53
C ALA A 141 -1.52 -18.14 -10.85
N ALA A 142 -1.04 -17.86 -12.07
CA ALA A 142 0.37 -17.98 -12.44
C ALA A 142 1.25 -16.89 -11.78
N LEU A 143 0.75 -15.66 -11.64
CA LEU A 143 1.42 -14.59 -10.90
C LEU A 143 1.59 -14.98 -9.43
N MET A 144 0.50 -15.43 -8.80
CA MET A 144 0.50 -15.91 -7.42
C MET A 144 1.37 -17.17 -7.32
N LYS A 145 1.27 -18.13 -8.25
CA LYS A 145 2.08 -19.35 -8.28
C LYS A 145 3.57 -19.08 -8.49
N LYS A 146 3.95 -17.97 -9.12
CA LYS A 146 5.36 -17.56 -9.30
C LYS A 146 5.87 -16.65 -8.17
N GLN A 147 5.01 -15.87 -7.52
CA GLN A 147 5.25 -15.41 -6.13
C GLN A 147 5.42 -16.60 -5.17
N ILE A 148 4.81 -17.74 -5.49
CA ILE A 148 4.90 -19.04 -4.82
C ILE A 148 5.85 -19.98 -5.60
N ASN A 149 6.85 -19.50 -6.34
CA ASN A 149 7.96 -20.36 -6.77
C ASN A 149 8.94 -20.57 -5.60
N ILE A 150 8.39 -21.06 -4.48
CA ILE A 150 9.11 -21.89 -3.55
C ILE A 150 8.77 -23.31 -4.02
N ASP A 151 9.76 -24.01 -4.56
CA ASP A 151 9.68 -25.46 -4.63
C ASP A 151 9.54 -25.99 -3.19
N THR A 152 8.31 -26.30 -2.79
CA THR A 152 8.03 -26.83 -1.45
C THR A 152 8.20 -28.36 -1.37
N SER A 153 8.79 -28.98 -2.41
CA SER A 153 9.01 -30.43 -2.49
C SER A 153 10.47 -30.84 -2.32
N ALA A 154 11.41 -29.90 -2.45
CA ALA A 154 12.82 -30.11 -2.15
C ALA A 154 13.27 -29.21 -0.99
N LYS A 155 14.22 -29.69 -0.16
CA LYS A 155 15.05 -28.81 0.67
C LYS A 155 15.58 -27.70 -0.23
N THR A 156 15.03 -26.50 -0.14
CA THR A 156 15.21 -25.50 -1.20
C THR A 156 16.58 -24.86 -1.09
N VAL A 157 17.46 -25.30 -2.00
CA VAL A 157 18.62 -24.56 -2.46
C VAL A 157 18.14 -23.78 -3.68
N PHE A 158 18.06 -22.46 -3.59
CA PHE A 158 17.86 -21.61 -4.77
C PHE A 158 19.19 -21.57 -5.54
N SER A 159 19.23 -22.12 -6.75
CA SER A 159 20.35 -21.92 -7.68
C SER A 159 19.97 -20.86 -8.70
N ASP A 160 20.39 -19.62 -8.45
CA ASP A 160 20.40 -18.58 -9.47
C ASP A 160 21.64 -17.71 -9.30
N GLY A 161 22.83 -18.29 -9.59
CA GLY A 161 24.13 -17.61 -9.63
C GLY A 161 24.64 -16.92 -8.34
N GLY A 162 23.79 -16.71 -7.35
CA GLY A 162 24.05 -16.15 -6.03
C GLY A 162 23.82 -17.19 -4.95
N LYS A 163 24.52 -17.03 -3.83
CA LYS A 163 24.55 -18.00 -2.72
C LYS A 163 23.13 -18.30 -2.21
N ALA A 164 22.77 -19.59 -2.11
CA ALA A 164 21.49 -20.04 -1.57
C ALA A 164 21.19 -19.44 -0.19
N GLN A 165 19.99 -18.87 -0.02
CA GLN A 165 19.52 -18.28 1.23
C GLN A 165 18.50 -19.19 1.92
N LYS A 166 18.58 -19.33 3.25
CA LYS A 166 17.63 -20.13 4.04
C LYS A 166 16.30 -19.39 4.19
N THR A 167 15.17 -20.07 4.08
CA THR A 167 13.84 -19.47 4.27
C THR A 167 13.28 -19.81 5.64
N ILE A 168 12.83 -18.78 6.37
CA ILE A 168 12.19 -18.90 7.68
C ILE A 168 10.75 -18.43 7.58
N ALA A 169 9.81 -19.26 8.02
CA ALA A 169 8.42 -18.85 8.18
C ALA A 169 8.26 -17.93 9.39
N ILE A 170 7.45 -16.90 9.25
CA ILE A 170 7.12 -15.94 10.29
C ILE A 170 5.63 -16.09 10.54
N ASP A 171 5.31 -16.65 11.70
CA ASP A 171 3.94 -16.95 12.09
C ASP A 171 3.63 -16.41 13.49
N TYR A 172 2.35 -16.38 13.84
CA TYR A 172 1.77 -16.19 15.16
C TYR A 172 2.37 -15.09 16.06
N PHE A 173 1.59 -14.02 16.20
CA PHE A 173 1.58 -13.27 17.46
C PHE A 173 0.52 -13.89 18.38
N SER A 174 0.93 -14.35 19.55
CA SER A 174 0.06 -14.96 20.56
C SER A 174 0.09 -14.16 21.87
N GLY A 175 -0.79 -14.51 22.82
CA GLY A 175 -0.94 -13.77 24.08
C GLY A 175 -1.70 -12.45 23.87
N LYS A 176 -1.14 -11.32 24.32
CA LYS A 176 -1.77 -9.97 24.21
C LYS A 176 -1.60 -9.32 22.82
N ALA A 177 -1.54 -10.15 21.78
CA ALA A 177 -1.31 -9.76 20.39
C ALA A 177 -2.40 -8.88 19.76
N ASN A 178 -3.59 -8.82 20.36
CA ASN A 178 -4.70 -7.99 19.87
C ASN A 178 -4.51 -6.48 20.12
N LYS A 179 -3.46 -6.09 20.86
CA LYS A 179 -3.14 -4.69 21.17
C LYS A 179 -2.06 -4.08 20.28
N VAL A 180 -1.57 -4.84 19.30
CA VAL A 180 -0.45 -4.46 18.44
C VAL A 180 -0.82 -4.68 16.97
N ASP A 181 -0.15 -3.95 16.07
CA ASP A 181 -0.26 -4.19 14.64
C ASP A 181 0.58 -5.40 14.24
N GLN A 182 -0.07 -6.56 14.19
CA GLN A 182 0.60 -7.83 13.90
C GLN A 182 1.17 -7.88 12.48
N ASP A 183 0.55 -7.23 11.51
CA ASP A 183 1.02 -7.25 10.12
C ASP A 183 2.28 -6.38 9.97
N ALA A 184 2.29 -5.21 10.61
CA ALA A 184 3.48 -4.36 10.69
C ALA A 184 4.64 -5.08 11.41
N LEU A 185 4.36 -5.81 12.50
CA LEU A 185 5.38 -6.55 13.24
C LEU A 185 5.89 -7.78 12.48
N ARG A 186 5.03 -8.49 11.72
CA ARG A 186 5.46 -9.59 10.82
C ARG A 186 6.38 -9.07 9.72
N ALA A 187 6.03 -7.94 9.09
CA ALA A 187 6.87 -7.29 8.10
C ALA A 187 8.22 -6.85 8.71
N TYR A 188 8.21 -6.35 9.95
CA TYR A 188 9.43 -6.01 10.68
C TYR A 188 10.35 -7.22 10.90
N ILE A 189 9.81 -8.35 11.37
CA ILE A 189 10.59 -9.59 11.56
C ILE A 189 11.14 -10.07 10.22
N SER A 190 10.35 -10.00 9.14
CA SER A 190 10.82 -10.36 7.79
C SER A 190 12.03 -9.52 7.37
N SER A 191 12.02 -8.21 7.64
CA SER A 191 13.18 -7.35 7.38
C SER A 191 14.44 -7.76 8.16
N LYS A 192 14.29 -8.24 9.40
CA LYS A 192 15.40 -8.71 10.24
C LYS A 192 15.95 -10.05 9.76
N VAL A 193 15.09 -10.96 9.32
CA VAL A 193 15.48 -12.22 8.68
C VAL A 193 16.26 -11.95 7.39
N SER A 194 15.76 -11.04 6.54
CA SER A 194 16.43 -10.58 5.33
C SER A 194 17.80 -9.97 5.61
N SER A 195 17.91 -9.14 6.65
CA SER A 195 19.18 -8.54 7.07
C SER A 195 20.21 -9.59 7.54
N ALA A 196 19.76 -10.76 7.99
CA ALA A 196 20.61 -11.88 8.35
C ALA A 196 20.98 -12.79 7.17
N GLY A 197 20.64 -12.40 5.93
CA GLY A 197 20.94 -13.17 4.71
C GLY A 197 20.00 -14.36 4.48
N MET A 198 18.81 -14.31 5.06
CA MET A 198 17.77 -15.35 4.97
C MET A 198 16.49 -14.77 4.40
N SER A 199 15.58 -15.59 3.87
CA SER A 199 14.28 -15.13 3.37
C SER A 199 13.21 -15.28 4.46
N GLY A 200 12.52 -14.18 4.80
CA GLY A 200 11.42 -14.19 5.77
C GLY A 200 10.06 -14.33 5.09
N TYR A 201 9.42 -15.49 5.21
CA TYR A 201 8.10 -15.77 4.62
C TYR A 201 6.97 -15.46 5.62
N LEU A 202 6.06 -14.55 5.26
CA LEU A 202 4.89 -14.26 6.09
C LEU A 202 3.83 -15.33 5.87
N VAL A 203 3.49 -16.05 6.93
CA VAL A 203 2.48 -17.10 6.86
C VAL A 203 1.07 -16.49 6.80
N SER A 204 0.30 -16.89 5.79
CA SER A 204 -1.11 -16.48 5.62
C SER A 204 -2.10 -17.39 6.34
N SER A 205 -1.70 -18.63 6.69
CA SER A 205 -2.56 -19.59 7.37
C SER A 205 -1.76 -20.64 8.16
N ALA A 206 -2.35 -21.16 9.24
CA ALA A 206 -1.79 -22.25 10.04
C ALA A 206 -1.46 -23.51 9.21
N ALA A 207 -2.16 -23.70 8.10
CA ALA A 207 -1.97 -24.83 7.18
C ALA A 207 -0.62 -24.77 6.46
N ASP A 208 -0.06 -23.57 6.25
CA ASP A 208 1.22 -23.39 5.57
C ASP A 208 2.40 -23.89 6.43
N VAL A 209 2.27 -23.78 7.76
CA VAL A 209 3.24 -24.31 8.73
C VAL A 209 3.08 -25.82 8.92
N ALA A 210 1.84 -26.30 9.03
CA ALA A 210 1.55 -27.73 9.21
C ALA A 210 2.02 -28.60 8.03
N GLY A 211 2.18 -28.00 6.84
CA GLY A 211 2.69 -28.67 5.65
C GLY A 211 4.20 -28.99 5.67
N GLY A 212 4.95 -28.60 6.72
CA GLY A 212 6.36 -28.95 6.87
C GLY A 212 7.30 -28.26 5.87
N LYS A 213 6.83 -27.20 5.22
CA LYS A 213 7.48 -26.55 4.06
C LYS A 213 8.68 -25.66 4.42
N PHE A 214 8.87 -25.37 5.70
CA PHE A 214 9.89 -24.46 6.20
C PHE A 214 10.81 -25.20 7.18
N ALA A 215 12.11 -24.97 7.13
CA ALA A 215 13.05 -25.58 8.08
C ALA A 215 12.85 -25.06 9.50
N ASN A 216 12.47 -23.78 9.61
CA ASN A 216 12.19 -23.11 10.86
C ASN A 216 11.00 -22.16 10.74
N VAL A 217 10.33 -21.96 11.88
CA VAL A 217 9.22 -21.02 12.05
C VAL A 217 9.52 -20.11 13.23
N ILE A 218 9.31 -18.81 13.10
CA ILE A 218 9.40 -17.85 14.21
C ILE A 218 7.99 -17.57 14.69
N GLY A 219 7.78 -17.70 16.01
CA GLY A 219 6.59 -17.24 16.71
C GLY A 219 6.94 -16.21 17.78
N VAL A 220 6.04 -15.25 18.02
CA VAL A 220 6.20 -14.24 19.06
C VAL A 220 5.01 -14.29 20.02
N GLU A 221 5.28 -14.54 21.29
CA GLU A 221 4.27 -14.48 22.34
C GLU A 221 4.42 -13.18 23.15
N ILE A 222 3.36 -12.38 23.21
CA ILE A 222 3.33 -11.16 24.04
C ILE A 222 2.77 -11.51 25.42
N LYS A 223 3.66 -11.65 26.42
CA LYS A 223 3.32 -12.01 27.79
C LYS A 223 2.68 -10.83 28.53
N LYS A 224 3.33 -9.68 28.48
CA LYS A 224 2.93 -8.51 29.26
C LYS A 224 3.17 -7.23 28.49
N THR A 225 2.24 -6.29 28.65
CA THR A 225 2.36 -4.94 28.10
C THR A 225 2.00 -3.95 29.19
N LYS A 226 2.74 -2.85 29.28
CA LYS A 226 2.48 -1.76 30.22
C LYS A 226 2.74 -0.44 29.53
N GLU A 227 1.72 0.42 29.53
CA GLU A 227 1.79 1.80 29.08
C GLU A 227 1.70 2.69 30.32
N SER A 228 2.70 3.53 30.55
CA SER A 228 2.65 4.55 31.61
C SER A 228 2.15 5.85 31.01
N GLY A 229 0.96 6.27 31.43
CA GLY A 229 0.31 7.46 30.87
C GLY A 229 1.07 8.74 31.24
N ALA A 230 1.71 9.37 30.26
CA ALA A 230 1.91 10.81 30.31
C ALA A 230 0.59 11.47 29.87
N ALA A 231 -0.23 11.81 30.86
CA ALA A 231 -1.53 12.47 30.77
C ALA A 231 -2.63 11.75 29.97
N LYS A 232 -3.74 11.49 30.65
CA LYS A 232 -5.05 11.19 30.07
C LYS A 232 -5.47 12.32 29.12
N ILE A 233 -5.05 12.29 27.86
CA ILE A 233 -5.69 13.08 26.81
C ILE A 233 -6.76 12.18 26.20
N GLY A 234 -7.96 12.32 26.77
CA GLY A 234 -9.29 12.10 26.21
C GLY A 234 -9.51 10.98 25.19
N GLY A 235 -10.31 9.99 25.57
CA GLY A 235 -11.25 9.36 24.65
C GLY A 235 -10.77 8.08 23.98
N LEU A 236 -11.21 6.95 24.56
CA LEU A 236 -11.70 5.76 23.86
C LEU A 236 -11.82 5.95 22.32
N PHE A 237 -10.96 5.25 21.55
CA PHE A 237 -10.98 5.12 20.07
C PHE A 237 -10.35 6.21 19.17
N GLY A 238 -9.19 6.77 19.54
CA GLY A 238 -8.39 7.59 18.63
C GLY A 238 -7.35 6.78 17.86
N LYS A 239 -7.64 6.39 16.61
CA LYS A 239 -6.62 6.04 15.60
C LYS A 239 -5.78 7.32 15.38
N ILE A 240 -4.60 7.43 16.02
CA ILE A 240 -3.72 8.58 15.81
C ILE A 240 -2.97 8.36 14.50
N THR A 241 -3.59 8.83 13.42
CA THR A 241 -2.90 9.14 12.18
C THR A 241 -2.08 10.41 12.40
N GLY A 242 -0.76 10.25 12.40
CA GLY A 242 0.18 11.34 12.12
C GLY A 242 0.50 12.27 13.29
N SER A 243 1.79 12.35 13.60
CA SER A 243 2.42 13.36 14.45
C SER A 243 2.25 13.19 15.96
N THR A 244 3.09 12.32 16.55
CA THR A 244 3.38 12.35 17.99
C THR A 244 4.69 13.09 18.23
N ASP A 245 4.57 14.28 18.83
CA ASP A 245 5.66 14.98 19.49
C ASP A 245 6.35 14.01 20.48
N ALA A 246 7.53 13.47 20.14
CA ALA A 246 8.23 12.44 20.91
C ALA A 246 8.51 12.86 22.38
N ALA A 247 8.48 14.17 22.66
CA ALA A 247 8.66 14.75 23.98
C ALA A 247 7.48 14.52 24.95
N LYS A 248 6.27 14.18 24.45
CA LYS A 248 5.05 14.00 25.28
C LYS A 248 4.57 12.56 25.38
N ALA A 249 5.23 11.61 24.69
CA ALA A 249 4.86 10.21 24.75
C ALA A 249 5.28 9.59 26.09
N GLY A 250 4.33 8.91 26.75
CA GLY A 250 4.61 8.12 27.94
C GLY A 250 5.53 6.93 27.66
N THR A 251 6.09 6.34 28.72
CA THR A 251 6.94 5.14 28.58
C THR A 251 6.06 3.91 28.40
N THR A 252 6.35 3.12 27.38
CA THR A 252 5.68 1.87 27.06
C THR A 252 6.68 0.72 27.11
N SER A 253 6.26 -0.41 27.67
CA SER A 253 7.06 -1.62 27.78
C SER A 253 6.29 -2.86 27.32
N ALA A 254 7.02 -3.78 26.70
CA ALA A 254 6.52 -5.08 26.26
C ALA A 254 7.48 -6.18 26.70
N GLU A 255 6.94 -7.20 27.37
CA GLU A 255 7.62 -8.45 27.69
C GLU A 255 7.12 -9.51 26.71
N ILE A 256 8.04 -10.06 25.92
CA ILE A 256 7.75 -11.03 24.88
C ILE A 256 8.61 -12.27 25.03
N VAL A 257 8.18 -13.35 24.38
CA VAL A 257 9.01 -14.53 24.13
C VAL A 257 9.04 -14.77 22.63
N VAL A 258 10.24 -14.73 22.05
CA VAL A 258 10.43 -15.09 20.63
C VAL A 258 10.92 -16.52 20.58
N THR A 259 10.20 -17.36 19.84
CA THR A 259 10.49 -18.79 19.72
C THR A 259 10.77 -19.15 18.28
N LEU A 260 11.91 -19.79 18.06
CA LEU A 260 12.26 -20.48 16.83
C LEU A 260 11.83 -21.95 16.96
N TYR A 261 10.88 -22.36 16.15
CA TYR A 261 10.42 -23.73 16.01
C TYR A 261 11.14 -24.43 14.86
N GLY A 262 11.12 -25.76 14.89
CA GLY A 262 11.50 -26.62 13.78
C GLY A 262 10.43 -26.66 12.69
N SER A 263 10.61 -27.54 11.71
CA SER A 263 9.77 -27.62 10.52
C SER A 263 8.32 -28.03 10.79
N ASP A 264 8.05 -28.63 11.94
CA ASP A 264 6.71 -29.01 12.38
C ASP A 264 5.92 -27.85 13.01
N GLY A 265 6.55 -26.68 13.18
CA GLY A 265 5.97 -25.52 13.86
C GLY A 265 5.69 -25.75 15.35
N LYS A 266 6.20 -26.83 15.95
CA LYS A 266 5.90 -27.26 17.32
C LYS A 266 7.15 -27.54 18.13
N THR A 267 8.15 -28.17 17.53
CA THR A 267 9.42 -28.49 18.19
C THR A 267 10.20 -27.20 18.41
N VAL A 268 10.43 -26.84 19.68
CA VAL A 268 11.20 -25.64 20.03
C VAL A 268 12.69 -25.90 19.75
N VAL A 269 13.27 -25.12 18.83
CA VAL A 269 14.71 -25.11 18.54
C VAL A 269 15.43 -24.15 19.48
N ALA A 270 14.86 -22.98 19.68
CA ALA A 270 15.33 -22.00 20.65
C ALA A 270 14.18 -21.07 21.04
N SER A 271 14.16 -20.63 22.30
CA SER A 271 13.17 -19.68 22.80
C SER A 271 13.87 -18.69 23.72
N MET A 272 13.62 -17.40 23.53
CA MET A 272 14.28 -16.35 24.29
C MET A 272 13.26 -15.30 24.74
N PRO A 273 13.15 -15.03 26.05
CA PRO A 273 12.38 -13.89 26.55
C PRO A 273 13.13 -12.59 26.28
N ALA A 274 12.39 -11.50 26.08
CA ALA A 274 12.95 -10.16 25.93
C ALA A 274 11.98 -9.12 26.48
N THR A 275 12.54 -8.00 26.94
CA THR A 275 11.76 -6.85 27.42
C THR A 275 12.24 -5.59 26.72
N GLY A 276 11.34 -4.97 25.96
CA GLY A 276 11.58 -3.69 25.31
C GLY A 276 10.86 -2.58 26.06
N GLU A 277 11.54 -1.46 26.26
CA GLU A 277 10.97 -0.26 26.87
C GLU A 277 11.35 0.94 26.01
N VAL A 278 10.35 1.72 25.59
CA VAL A 278 10.53 2.90 24.73
C VAL A 278 9.60 4.02 25.19
N LYS A 279 9.93 5.26 24.84
CA LYS A 279 8.97 6.37 24.88
C LYS A 279 8.19 6.36 23.58
N GLY A 280 6.89 6.08 23.62
CA GLY A 280 6.10 5.94 22.39
C GLY A 280 5.10 4.79 22.40
N GLN A 281 4.86 4.25 21.21
CA GLN A 281 3.82 3.26 20.97
C GLN A 281 4.23 1.85 21.41
N LEU A 282 3.24 1.01 21.69
CA LEU A 282 3.43 -0.37 22.11
C LEU A 282 4.14 -1.22 21.05
N ASP A 283 3.86 -0.98 19.77
CA ASP A 283 4.52 -1.68 18.66
C ASP A 283 6.04 -1.46 18.68
N ASP A 284 6.50 -0.26 19.05
CA ASP A 284 7.93 0.06 19.12
C ASP A 284 8.60 -0.60 20.33
N ALA A 285 7.89 -0.76 21.44
CA ALA A 285 8.36 -1.55 22.58
C ALA A 285 8.55 -3.03 22.20
N VAL A 286 7.62 -3.58 21.40
CA VAL A 286 7.72 -4.96 20.88
C VAL A 286 8.88 -5.10 19.89
N LYS A 287 9.06 -4.15 18.95
CA LYS A 287 10.22 -4.15 18.04
C LYS A 287 11.55 -4.10 18.80
N ALA A 288 11.64 -3.23 19.82
CA ALA A 288 12.83 -3.11 20.66
C ALA A 288 13.14 -4.42 21.41
N ALA A 289 12.11 -5.12 21.88
CA ALA A 289 12.28 -6.44 22.50
C ALA A 289 12.72 -7.51 21.48
N ILE A 290 12.15 -7.52 20.27
CA ILE A 290 12.55 -8.43 19.19
C ILE A 290 14.03 -8.24 18.84
N ASP A 291 14.49 -7.00 18.72
CA ASP A 291 15.87 -6.68 18.35
C ASP A 291 16.92 -7.25 19.32
N GLN A 292 16.57 -7.42 20.60
CA GLN A 292 17.47 -7.99 21.60
C GLN A 292 17.78 -9.47 21.35
N VAL A 293 16.85 -10.22 20.75
CA VAL A 293 16.92 -11.69 20.70
C VAL A 293 16.92 -12.27 19.30
N ILE A 294 16.40 -11.55 18.31
CA ILE A 294 16.18 -12.09 16.96
C ILE A 294 17.49 -12.53 16.29
N GLY A 295 18.57 -11.75 16.40
CA GLY A 295 19.87 -12.13 15.82
C GLY A 295 20.42 -13.45 16.39
N THR A 296 20.32 -13.63 17.71
CA THR A 296 20.76 -14.85 18.40
C THR A 296 19.91 -16.06 18.04
N LEU A 297 18.60 -15.88 17.86
CA LEU A 297 17.70 -16.94 17.39
C LEU A 297 18.01 -17.33 15.94
N LEU A 298 18.20 -16.34 15.07
CA LEU A 298 18.52 -16.54 13.65
C LEU A 298 19.84 -17.29 13.45
N ALA A 299 20.83 -17.09 14.31
CA ALA A 299 22.08 -17.87 14.29
C ALA A 299 21.88 -19.37 14.57
N LYS A 300 20.74 -19.76 15.17
CA LYS A 300 20.37 -21.16 15.44
C LYS A 300 19.45 -21.76 14.37
N ALA A 301 19.06 -20.98 13.35
CA ALA A 301 18.26 -21.47 12.24
C ALA A 301 19.06 -22.43 11.35
N LYS A 302 18.45 -23.58 11.05
CA LYS A 302 19.09 -24.69 10.32
C LYS A 302 18.99 -24.50 8.82
#